data_AF-A0A6G3MMV4-F1
#
_entry.id   AF-A0A6G3MMV4-F1
#
_cell.length_a   1.000
_cell.length_b   1.000
_cell.length_c   1.000
_cell.angle_alpha   90.00
_cell.angle_beta   90.00
_cell.angle_gamma   90.00
#
_symmetry.space_group_name_H-M   'P 1'
#
loop_
_entity.id
_entity.type
_entity.pdbx_description
1 polymer ?
#
loop_
_entity_poly.entity_id
_entity_poly.type
_entity_poly.pdbx_seq_one_letter_code
_entity_poly.pdbx_strand_id
1 'polypeptide(L)'
;IYTKSPKILEDFKQVSITTGDRVWHMPLYKEYSKMIESKVADLINSTKKREAGSCTAAAFLSEFVTTKEWAHLDIAGVMCTDKEMMCYCPGGMSGRPTRTLIEYVKRQIKETK
;
A
#
# COMPACT_ATOMS: atom_id res chain seq x y z
N ILE A 1 -2.85 -1.32 -1.20
CA ILE A 1 -2.78 -0.10 -0.37
C ILE A 1 -3.41 -0.39 0.98
N TYR A 2 -2.70 -0.08 2.05
CA TYR A 2 -3.17 -0.14 3.43
C TYR A 2 -3.29 1.29 3.94
N THR A 3 -4.47 1.70 4.41
CA THR A 3 -4.67 3.04 4.98
C THR A 3 -5.86 3.04 5.93
N LYS A 4 -5.83 3.93 6.93
CA LYS A 4 -6.97 4.22 7.81
C LYS A 4 -7.74 5.48 7.38
N SER A 5 -7.24 6.25 6.40
CA SER A 5 -7.86 7.48 5.90
C SER A 5 -8.80 7.17 4.72
N PRO A 6 -10.12 7.39 4.87
CA PRO A 6 -11.06 7.25 3.74
C PRO A 6 -10.75 8.24 2.62
N LYS A 7 -10.24 9.44 2.94
CA LYS A 7 -9.85 10.45 1.94
C LYS A 7 -8.72 9.90 1.05
N ILE A 8 -7.62 9.46 1.66
CA ILE A 8 -6.48 8.89 0.91
C ILE A 8 -6.94 7.70 0.07
N LEU A 9 -7.75 6.81 0.65
CA LEU A 9 -8.25 5.64 -0.07
C LEU A 9 -9.03 6.04 -1.33
N GLU A 10 -9.95 6.99 -1.21
CA GLU A 10 -10.78 7.41 -2.34
C GLU A 10 -9.95 8.12 -3.40
N ASP A 11 -9.05 9.01 -3.00
CA ASP A 11 -8.14 9.69 -3.93
C ASP A 11 -7.30 8.69 -4.73
N PHE A 12 -6.68 7.72 -4.05
CA PHE A 12 -5.89 6.68 -4.71
C PHE A 12 -6.73 5.81 -5.64
N LYS A 13 -7.97 5.44 -5.26
CA LYS A 13 -8.87 4.70 -6.15
C LYS A 13 -9.10 5.47 -7.44
N GLN A 14 -9.48 6.75 -7.33
CA GLN A 14 -9.78 7.59 -8.48
C GLN A 14 -8.55 7.79 -9.37
N VAL A 15 -7.40 8.19 -8.82
CA VAL A 15 -6.21 8.43 -9.63
C VAL A 15 -5.65 7.14 -10.24
N SER A 16 -5.82 5.99 -9.59
CA SER A 16 -5.41 4.70 -10.13
C SER A 16 -6.23 4.27 -11.35
N ILE A 17 -7.51 4.66 -11.40
CA ILE A 17 -8.37 4.45 -12.58
C ILE A 17 -7.88 5.34 -13.72
N THR A 18 -7.61 6.63 -13.45
CA THR A 18 -7.13 7.58 -14.46
C THR A 18 -5.81 7.16 -15.08
N THR A 19 -4.86 6.68 -14.27
CA THR A 19 -3.54 6.29 -14.76
C THR A 19 -3.52 4.86 -15.30
N GLY A 20 -4.45 4.01 -14.90
CA GLY A 20 -4.43 2.56 -15.14
C GLY A 20 -3.47 1.79 -14.24
N ASP A 21 -2.74 2.45 -13.32
CA ASP A 21 -1.93 1.78 -12.31
C ASP A 21 -2.77 1.49 -11.06
N ARG A 22 -3.62 0.48 -11.23
CA ARG A 22 -4.68 0.09 -10.29
C ARG A 22 -4.13 -0.20 -8.89
N VAL A 23 -4.88 0.25 -7.88
CA VAL A 23 -4.65 -0.10 -6.47
C VAL A 23 -5.74 -1.02 -5.95
N TRP A 24 -5.37 -1.88 -4.99
CA TRP A 24 -6.32 -2.71 -4.26
C TRP A 24 -6.28 -2.37 -2.77
N HIS A 25 -7.44 -2.11 -2.16
CA HIS A 25 -7.51 -1.80 -0.73
C HIS A 25 -7.38 -3.07 0.09
N MET A 26 -6.38 -3.10 0.95
CA MET A 26 -6.13 -4.20 1.87
C MET A 26 -6.47 -3.78 3.30
N PRO A 27 -7.02 -4.69 4.12
CA PRO A 27 -7.50 -4.36 5.46
C PRO A 27 -6.36 -4.11 6.46
N LEU A 28 -6.54 -3.12 7.34
CA LEU A 28 -5.73 -2.88 8.54
C LEU A 28 -6.55 -3.19 9.80
N TYR A 29 -6.91 -4.47 9.97
CA TYR A 29 -7.69 -4.91 11.12
C TYR A 29 -6.83 -5.16 12.36
N LYS A 30 -7.42 -5.01 13.55
CA LYS A 30 -6.75 -5.13 14.85
C LYS A 30 -6.21 -6.54 15.08
N GLU A 31 -6.83 -7.54 14.46
CA GLU A 31 -6.42 -8.94 14.46
C GLU A 31 -4.98 -9.11 13.96
N TYR A 32 -4.55 -8.30 12.98
CA TYR A 32 -3.17 -8.34 12.47
C TYR A 32 -2.17 -7.71 13.45
N SER A 33 -2.54 -6.63 14.17
CA SER A 33 -1.70 -6.06 15.25
C SER A 33 -1.50 -7.06 16.39
N LYS A 34 -2.52 -7.85 16.75
CA LYS A 34 -2.38 -8.91 17.77
C LYS A 34 -1.38 -9.99 17.38
N MET A 35 -1.20 -10.25 16.08
CA MET A 35 -0.27 -11.27 15.60
C MET A 35 1.20 -10.88 15.74
N ILE A 36 1.49 -9.59 15.96
CA ILE A 36 2.85 -9.04 16.08
C ILE A 36 3.21 -8.62 17.52
N GLU A 37 2.41 -9.00 18.51
CA GLU A 37 2.73 -8.80 19.92
C GLU A 37 3.96 -9.65 20.34
N SER A 38 4.82 -9.08 21.19
CA SER A 38 5.99 -9.76 21.74
C SER A 38 5.85 -9.96 23.25
N LYS A 39 6.49 -11.02 23.77
CA LYS A 39 6.55 -11.29 25.22
C LYS A 39 7.71 -10.55 25.92
N VAL A 40 8.66 -10.03 25.14
CA VAL A 40 9.95 -9.50 25.66
C VAL A 40 10.31 -8.13 25.08
N ALA A 41 9.51 -7.63 24.14
CA ALA A 41 9.67 -6.34 23.48
C ALA A 41 8.28 -5.77 23.18
N ASP A 42 8.20 -4.58 22.62
CA ASP A 42 6.92 -3.99 22.22
C ASP A 42 6.27 -4.77 21.07
N LEU A 43 7.07 -5.19 20.07
CA LEU A 43 6.60 -5.87 18.86
C LEU A 43 7.59 -6.95 18.40
N ILE A 44 7.10 -7.93 17.63
CA ILE A 44 7.93 -8.81 16.78
C ILE A 44 7.89 -8.33 15.32
N ASN A 45 9.01 -8.43 14.61
CA ASN A 45 9.10 -8.02 13.19
C ASN A 45 8.61 -9.09 12.19
N SER A 46 8.39 -10.32 12.66
CA SER A 46 7.89 -11.42 11.84
C SER A 46 7.11 -12.40 12.69
N THR A 47 5.90 -12.74 12.26
CA THR A 47 5.07 -13.71 12.97
C THR A 47 5.52 -15.14 12.63
N LYS A 48 5.31 -16.09 13.56
CA LYS A 48 5.54 -17.52 13.29
C LYS A 48 4.47 -18.12 12.36
N LYS A 49 3.33 -17.43 12.20
CA LYS A 49 2.24 -17.84 11.32
C LYS A 49 2.59 -17.44 9.87
N ARG A 50 2.23 -18.29 8.92
CA ARG A 50 2.50 -18.03 7.49
C ARG A 50 1.38 -17.23 6.83
N GLU A 51 0.19 -17.18 7.42
CA GLU A 51 -0.94 -16.45 6.85
C GLU A 51 -0.79 -14.93 7.01
N ALA A 52 -1.37 -14.18 6.08
CA ALA A 52 -1.52 -12.72 6.18
C ALA A 52 -0.20 -11.93 6.36
N GLY A 53 0.90 -12.41 5.76
CA GLY A 53 2.22 -11.75 5.86
C GLY A 53 2.23 -10.27 5.47
N SER A 54 1.58 -9.92 4.35
CA SER A 54 1.47 -8.50 3.92
C SER A 54 0.63 -7.66 4.92
N CYS A 55 -0.45 -8.23 5.49
CA CYS A 55 -1.28 -7.52 6.47
C CYS A 55 -0.55 -7.30 7.80
N THR A 56 0.21 -8.30 8.27
CA THR A 56 1.00 -8.20 9.51
C THR A 56 2.19 -7.25 9.37
N ALA A 57 2.83 -7.21 8.20
CA ALA A 57 3.84 -6.20 7.88
C ALA A 57 3.24 -4.78 7.88
N ALA A 58 2.06 -4.60 7.26
CA ALA A 58 1.38 -3.30 7.27
C ALA A 58 0.92 -2.88 8.68
N ALA A 59 0.46 -3.83 9.50
CA ALA A 59 0.14 -3.59 10.90
C ALA A 59 1.38 -3.14 11.69
N PHE A 60 2.51 -3.82 11.52
CA PHE A 60 3.79 -3.45 12.14
C PHE A 60 4.19 -2.02 11.81
N LEU A 61 4.15 -1.64 10.52
CA LEU A 61 4.45 -0.26 10.11
C LEU A 61 3.49 0.76 10.73
N SER A 62 2.22 0.38 10.94
CA SER A 62 1.20 1.29 11.48
C SER A 62 1.43 1.67 12.95
N GLU A 63 2.16 0.86 13.72
CA GLU A 63 2.49 1.16 15.12
C GLU A 63 3.50 2.32 15.24
N PHE A 64 4.24 2.63 14.17
CA PHE A 64 5.21 3.74 14.12
C PHE A 64 4.61 5.04 13.57
N VAL A 65 3.32 5.04 13.21
CA VAL A 65 2.66 6.17 12.56
C VAL A 65 1.70 6.84 13.53
N THR A 66 1.90 8.13 13.78
CA THR A 66 1.06 8.93 14.68
C THR A 66 -0.07 9.68 13.98
N THR A 67 0.00 9.83 12.64
CA THR A 67 -1.02 10.52 11.83
C THR A 67 -2.04 9.56 11.22
N LYS A 68 -3.28 10.02 11.04
CA LYS A 68 -4.30 9.28 10.29
C LYS A 68 -4.13 9.41 8.77
N GLU A 69 -3.45 10.46 8.32
CA GLU A 69 -3.16 10.71 6.90
C GLU A 69 -1.92 9.92 6.44
N TRP A 70 -2.05 8.60 6.43
CA TRP A 70 -0.99 7.68 6.05
C TRP A 70 -1.50 6.55 5.18
N ALA A 71 -0.68 6.13 4.23
CA ALA A 71 -0.87 4.91 3.46
C ALA A 71 0.44 4.17 3.22
N HIS A 72 0.36 2.84 3.27
CA HIS A 72 1.43 1.94 2.85
C HIS A 72 1.05 1.25 1.53
N LEU A 73 1.97 1.28 0.57
CA LEU A 73 1.86 0.60 -0.71
C LEU A 73 2.82 -0.59 -0.73
N ASP A 74 2.27 -1.79 -0.56
CA ASP A 74 3.00 -3.03 -0.83
C ASP A 74 3.00 -3.28 -2.35
N ILE A 75 4.19 -3.20 -2.95
CA ILE A 75 4.38 -3.25 -4.41
C ILE A 75 5.13 -4.50 -4.85
N ALA A 76 5.39 -5.46 -3.96
CA ALA A 76 6.13 -6.67 -4.30
C ALA A 76 5.50 -7.41 -5.48
N GLY A 77 4.17 -7.54 -5.49
CA GLY A 77 3.42 -8.21 -6.56
C GLY A 77 3.36 -7.47 -7.90
N VAL A 78 3.80 -6.21 -7.95
CA VAL A 78 3.83 -5.42 -9.19
C VAL A 78 5.25 -5.04 -9.61
N MET A 79 6.28 -5.49 -8.88
CA MET A 79 7.68 -5.14 -9.14
C MET A 79 8.12 -5.46 -10.57
N CYS A 80 7.76 -6.66 -11.06
CA CYS A 80 8.01 -7.10 -12.42
C CYS A 80 6.71 -7.26 -13.19
N THR A 81 6.78 -7.21 -14.52
CA THR A 81 5.68 -7.47 -15.43
C THR A 81 6.20 -8.14 -16.70
N ASP A 82 5.29 -8.61 -17.53
CA ASP A 82 5.53 -9.11 -18.87
C ASP A 82 4.57 -8.43 -19.86
N LYS A 83 4.74 -8.72 -21.15
CA LYS A 83 3.94 -8.11 -22.21
C LYS A 83 2.48 -8.57 -22.21
N GLU A 84 2.18 -9.74 -21.63
CA GLU A 84 0.80 -10.25 -21.52
C GLU A 84 0.03 -9.48 -20.45
N MET A 85 0.66 -9.23 -19.30
CA MET A 85 0.08 -8.47 -18.20
C MET A 85 0.02 -6.97 -18.49
N MET A 86 0.96 -6.44 -19.27
CA MET A 86 1.08 -5.01 -19.58
C MET A 86 1.58 -4.78 -21.01
N CYS A 87 0.66 -4.60 -21.95
CA CYS A 87 0.97 -4.48 -23.39
C CYS A 87 1.94 -3.36 -23.77
N TYR A 88 2.03 -2.30 -22.95
CA TYR A 88 2.90 -1.15 -23.15
C TYR A 88 4.26 -1.27 -22.43
N CYS A 89 4.51 -2.37 -21.71
CA CYS A 89 5.80 -2.64 -21.07
C CYS A 89 6.46 -3.85 -21.76
N PRO A 90 7.73 -3.76 -22.19
CA PRO A 90 8.40 -4.87 -22.87
C PRO A 90 8.70 -6.08 -21.97
N GLY A 91 8.44 -5.98 -20.67
CA GLY A 91 8.73 -7.00 -19.66
C GLY A 91 9.96 -6.65 -18.81
N GLY A 92 10.03 -7.19 -17.59
CA GLY A 92 11.03 -6.83 -16.58
C GLY A 92 10.47 -5.89 -15.51
N MET A 93 11.28 -4.96 -15.00
CA MET A 93 10.88 -4.04 -13.93
C MET A 93 9.80 -3.07 -14.43
N SER A 94 8.65 -3.04 -13.74
CA SER A 94 7.45 -2.35 -14.24
C SER A 94 7.42 -0.84 -13.97
N GLY A 95 8.17 -0.36 -12.97
CA GLY A 95 8.11 1.02 -12.49
C GLY A 95 6.79 1.42 -11.80
N ARG A 96 5.91 0.46 -11.48
CA ARG A 96 4.63 0.71 -10.82
C ARG A 96 4.81 0.98 -9.31
N PRO A 97 3.97 1.84 -8.66
CA PRO A 97 2.86 2.59 -9.21
C PRO A 97 3.17 4.07 -9.51
N THR A 98 4.32 4.37 -10.13
CA THR A 98 4.83 5.76 -10.29
C THR A 98 3.82 6.74 -10.88
N ARG A 99 3.06 6.32 -11.91
CA ARG A 99 2.05 7.20 -12.55
C ARG A 99 0.91 7.57 -11.60
N THR A 100 0.43 6.62 -10.80
CA THR A 100 -0.58 6.88 -9.76
C THR A 100 -0.08 7.83 -8.69
N LEU A 101 1.18 7.69 -8.25
CA LEU A 101 1.78 8.61 -7.27
C LEU A 101 1.88 10.04 -7.81
N ILE A 102 2.34 10.21 -9.06
CA ILE A 102 2.44 11.53 -9.70
C ILE A 102 1.05 12.18 -9.80
N GLU A 103 0.03 11.43 -10.25
CA GLU A 103 -1.31 11.98 -10.38
C GLU A 103 -1.96 12.30 -9.02
N TYR A 104 -1.70 11.48 -8.00
CA TYR A 104 -2.12 11.76 -6.62
C TYR A 104 -1.54 13.10 -6.12
N VAL A 105 -0.23 13.30 -6.23
CA VAL A 105 0.42 14.56 -5.79
C VAL A 105 -0.10 15.76 -6.59
N LYS A 106 -0.27 15.63 -7.91
CA LYS A 106 -0.86 16.68 -8.75
C LYS A 106 -2.27 17.07 -8.29
N ARG A 107 -3.09 16.11 -7.85
CA ARG A 107 -4.42 16.36 -7.31
C ARG A 107 -4.36 17.15 -6.00
N GLN A 108 -3.51 16.74 -5.05
CA GLN A 108 -3.38 17.43 -3.77
C GLN A 108 -2.94 18.91 -3.94
N ILE A 109 -2.05 19.19 -4.92
CA ILE A 109 -1.63 20.56 -5.23
C ILE A 109 -2.80 21.42 -5.75
N LYS A 110 -3.69 20.85 -6.57
CA LYS A 110 -4.85 21.57 -7.11
C LYS A 110 -5.90 21.87 -6.03
N GLU A 111 -6.10 20.98 -5.07
CA GLU A 111 -7.03 21.18 -3.95
C GLU A 111 -6.57 22.25 -2.95
N THR A 112 -5.28 22.58 -2.95
CA THR A 112 -4.68 23.56 -2.02
C THR A 112 -4.73 25.00 -2.58
N LYS A 113 -5.05 25.19 -3.85
CA LYS A 113 -5.19 26.50 -4.52
C LYS A 113 -6.64 26.93 -4.61
#